data_AF-A0A6A8Q3R4-F1
#
_entry.id   AF-A0A6A8Q3R4-F1
#
_cell.length_a   1.000
_cell.length_b   1.000
_cell.length_c   1.000
_cell.angle_alpha   90.00
_cell.angle_beta   90.00
_cell.angle_gamma   90.00
#
_symmetry.space_group_name_H-M   'P 1'
#
loop_
_entity.id
_entity.type
_entity.pdbx_description
1 polymer ?
#
loop_
_entity_poly.entity_id
_entity_poly.type
_entity_poly.pdbx_seq_one_letter_code
_entity_poly.pdbx_strand_id
1 'polypeptide(L)' 'MLLRLITVISLILFMLLMISGVNIDVALYRSMLAFMVLFAVVYLAIFMLNVLRQDNKPKHATASHSRNSKAEGENK' A
#
# COMPACT_ATOMS: atom_id res chain seq x y z
N MET A 1 3.37 2.65 -4.23
CA MET A 1 3.30 4.03 -3.68
C MET A 1 2.52 4.07 -2.36
N LEU A 2 1.31 3.49 -2.26
CA LEU A 2 0.49 3.52 -1.04
C LEU A 2 1.09 2.78 0.17
N LEU A 3 1.58 1.54 -0.01
CA LEU A 3 2.29 0.80 1.05
C LEU A 3 3.50 1.59 1.59
N ARG A 4 4.20 2.29 0.68
CA ARG A 4 5.34 3.14 1.03
C ARG A 4 4.94 4.28 1.97
N LEU A 5 3.77 4.86 1.76
CA LEU A 5 3.23 5.93 2.62
C LEU A 5 2.89 5.40 4.02
N ILE A 6 2.22 4.24 4.11
CA ILE A 6 1.83 3.62 5.40
C ILE A 6 3.07 3.27 6.23
N THR A 7 4.11 2.72 5.59
CA THR A 7 5.38 2.43 6.26
C THR A 7 6.08 3.70 6.76
N VAL A 8 6.10 4.78 5.97
CA VAL A 8 6.73 6.05 6.39
C VAL A 8 6.00 6.65 7.59
N ILE A 9 4.65 6.68 7.57
CA ILE A 9 3.85 7.19 8.70
C ILE A 9 4.10 6.35 9.97
N SER A 10 4.19 5.03 9.84
CA SER A 10 4.43 4.13 10.97
C SER A 10 5.84 4.29 11.56
N LEU A 11 6.85 4.56 10.71
CA LEU A 11 8.20 4.88 11.16
C LEU A 11 8.27 6.24 11.87
N ILE A 12 7.57 7.25 11.38
CA ILE A 12 7.47 8.56 12.03
C ILE A 12 6.82 8.41 13.41
N LEU A 13 5.73 7.63 13.52
CA LEU A 13 5.09 7.32 14.80
C LEU A 13 6.07 6.63 15.76
N PHE A 14 6.79 5.62 15.31
CA PHE A 14 7.82 4.97 16.13
C PHE A 14 8.87 5.97 16.62
N MET A 15 9.36 6.85 15.74
CA MET A 15 10.34 7.87 16.09
C MET A 15 9.80 8.88 17.11
N LEU A 16 8.53 9.28 17.00
CA LEU A 16 7.85 10.15 17.97
C LEU A 16 7.72 9.48 19.35
N LEU A 17 7.38 8.19 19.38
CA LEU A 17 7.31 7.43 20.63
C LEU A 17 8.68 7.30 21.29
N MET A 18 9.72 7.08 20.50
CA MET A 18 11.12 7.04 20.97
C MET A 18 11.55 8.40 21.55
N ILE A 19 11.21 9.51 20.88
CA ILE A 19 11.46 10.88 21.37
C ILE A 19 10.72 11.18 22.69
N SER A 20 9.56 10.57 22.90
CA SER A 20 8.78 10.72 24.14
C SER A 20 9.40 9.99 25.34
N GLY A 21 10.55 9.31 25.19
CA GLY A 21 11.21 8.58 26.26
C GLY A 21 10.50 7.26 26.63
N VAL A 22 9.65 6.74 25.75
CA VAL A 22 8.99 5.44 25.94
C VAL A 22 10.00 4.32 25.75
N ASN A 23 9.94 3.31 26.63
CA ASN A 23 10.76 2.10 26.51
C ASN A 23 10.64 1.50 25.11
N ILE A 24 11.78 1.05 24.55
CA ILE A 24 11.87 0.55 23.17
C ILE A 24 10.84 -0.55 22.92
N ASP A 25 10.70 -1.52 23.85
CA ASP A 25 9.73 -2.61 23.73
C ASP A 25 8.28 -2.11 23.58
N VAL A 26 7.92 -1.09 24.36
CA VAL A 26 6.58 -0.50 24.35
C VAL A 26 6.35 0.35 23.10
N ALA A 27 7.38 1.11 22.69
CA ALA A 27 7.33 1.93 21.48
C ALA A 27 7.17 1.07 20.22
N LEU A 28 7.88 -0.05 20.16
CA LEU A 28 7.86 -1.00 19.06
C LEU A 28 6.52 -1.74 18.98
N TYR A 29 5.98 -2.18 20.12
CA TYR A 29 4.64 -2.77 20.17
C TYR A 29 3.55 -1.80 19.69
N ARG A 30 3.57 -0.55 20.18
CA ARG A 30 2.56 0.46 19.78
C ARG A 30 2.66 0.84 18.31
N SER A 31 3.86 1.02 17.77
CA SER A 31 4.04 1.39 16.36
C SER A 31 3.65 0.23 15.43
N MET A 32 3.95 -1.01 15.81
CA MET A 32 3.53 -2.22 15.08
C MET A 32 2.00 -2.34 15.05
N LEU A 33 1.35 -2.06 16.18
CA LEU A 33 -0.12 -2.06 16.28
C LEU A 33 -0.72 -0.97 15.39
N ALA A 34 -0.18 0.25 15.42
CA ALA A 34 -0.62 1.34 14.55
C ALA A 34 -0.46 0.99 13.07
N PHE A 35 0.65 0.34 12.68
CA PHE A 35 0.88 -0.16 11.33
C PHE A 35 -0.19 -1.18 10.91
N MET A 36 -0.51 -2.14 11.79
CA MET A 36 -1.54 -3.15 11.51
C MET A 36 -2.93 -2.53 11.33
N VAL A 37 -3.29 -1.55 12.17
CA VAL A 37 -4.57 -0.85 12.07
C VAL A 37 -4.64 -0.03 10.78
N LEU A 38 -3.60 0.72 10.46
CA LEU A 38 -3.52 1.48 9.20
C LEU A 38 -3.65 0.56 7.99
N PHE A 39 -2.97 -0.59 8.02
CA PHE A 39 -3.07 -1.58 6.96
C PHE A 39 -4.49 -2.13 6.82
N ALA A 40 -5.14 -2.50 7.93
CA ALA A 40 -6.51 -3.00 7.93
C ALA A 40 -7.51 -1.97 7.40
N VAL A 41 -7.40 -0.70 7.83
CA VAL A 41 -8.27 0.38 7.36
C VAL A 41 -8.12 0.61 5.86
N VAL A 42 -6.87 0.66 5.36
CA VAL A 42 -6.63 0.85 3.93
C VAL A 42 -7.14 -0.34 3.12
N TYR A 43 -6.94 -1.57 3.61
CA TYR A 43 -7.45 -2.77 2.95
C TYR A 43 -8.98 -2.77 2.89
N LEU A 44 -9.64 -2.43 4.01
CA LEU A 44 -11.09 -2.31 4.10
C LEU A 44 -11.61 -1.21 3.17
N ALA A 45 -10.93 -0.07 3.09
CA ALA A 45 -11.31 1.02 2.18
C ALA A 45 -11.23 0.59 0.72
N ILE A 46 -10.17 -0.12 0.30
CA ILE A 46 -10.05 -0.68 -1.05
C ILE A 46 -11.14 -1.72 -1.30
N PHE A 47 -11.41 -2.58 -0.32
CA PHE A 47 -12.46 -3.59 -0.40
C PHE A 47 -13.84 -2.95 -0.62
N MET A 48 -14.19 -1.94 0.20
CA MET A 48 -15.42 -1.18 0.04
C MET A 48 -15.50 -0.47 -1.31
N LEU A 49 -14.41 0.16 -1.76
CA LEU A 49 -14.35 0.78 -3.08
C LEU A 49 -14.57 -0.24 -4.20
N ASN A 50 -14.02 -1.45 -4.04
CA ASN A 50 -14.17 -2.54 -5.00
C ASN A 50 -15.58 -3.16 -4.99
N VAL A 51 -16.25 -3.20 -3.84
CA VAL A 51 -17.67 -3.59 -3.72
C VAL A 51 -18.54 -2.54 -4.41
N LEU A 52 -18.36 -1.26 -4.09
CA LEU A 52 -19.17 -0.16 -4.65
C LEU A 52 -18.96 0.02 -6.17
N ARG A 53 -17.77 -0.35 -6.67
CA ARG A 53 -17.44 -0.29 -8.10
C ARG A 53 -18.06 -1.45 -8.90
N GLN A 54 -18.38 -2.58 -8.27
CA GLN A 54 -19.05 -3.70 -8.95
C GLN A 54 -20.45 -3.33 -9.44
N ASP A 55 -21.13 -2.39 -8.80
CA ASP A 55 -22.44 -1.90 -9.24
C ASP A 55 -22.37 -0.98 -10.48
N ASN A 56 -21.18 -0.46 -10.85
CA ASN A 56 -21.08 0.66 -11.79
C ASN A 56 -20.26 0.46 -13.10
N LYS A 57 -19.57 -0.68 -13.36
CA LYS A 57 -19.18 -1.17 -14.71
C LYS A 57 -18.18 -2.35 -14.67
N PRO A 58 -18.10 -3.14 -15.77
CA PRO A 58 -17.48 -4.46 -15.78
C PRO A 58 -15.96 -4.42 -15.68
N LYS A 59 -15.43 -5.51 -15.12
CA LYS A 59 -14.02 -5.90 -15.07
C LYS A 59 -13.21 -5.36 -16.26
N HIS A 60 -12.38 -4.36 -16.01
CA HIS A 60 -11.10 -4.26 -16.70
C HIS A 60 -10.02 -4.10 -15.64
N ALA A 61 -9.52 -5.25 -15.20
CA ALA A 61 -8.24 -5.33 -14.51
C ALA A 61 -7.16 -4.95 -15.53
N THR A 62 -6.73 -3.70 -15.52
CA THR A 62 -5.49 -3.32 -16.21
C THR A 62 -4.33 -3.63 -15.28
N ALA A 63 -3.84 -4.86 -15.37
CA ALA A 63 -2.56 -5.27 -14.80
C ALA A 63 -1.89 -6.29 -15.71
N SER A 64 -1.31 -5.82 -16.83
CA SER A 64 -0.10 -6.43 -17.39
C SER A 64 0.55 -5.50 -18.41
N HIS A 65 1.68 -4.98 -17.98
CA HIS A 65 2.80 -4.50 -18.77
C HIS A 65 2.93 -5.19 -20.15
N SER A 66 2.71 -4.46 -21.25
CA SER A 66 3.24 -4.84 -22.56
C SER A 66 3.28 -3.64 -23.50
N ARG A 67 4.50 -3.16 -23.78
CA ARG A 67 4.85 -2.61 -25.09
C ARG A 67 6.36 -2.74 -25.30
N ASN A 68 6.81 -3.99 -25.47
CA ASN A 68 8.05 -4.27 -26.19
C ASN A 68 7.69 -4.30 -27.69
N SER A 69 8.12 -3.32 -28.47
CA SER A 69 7.92 -3.30 -29.93
C SER A 69 8.93 -2.41 -30.65
N LYS A 70 9.98 -3.03 -31.21
CA LYS A 70 10.73 -2.69 -32.46
C LYS A 70 12.11 -3.35 -32.37
N ALA A 71 12.61 -4.13 -33.33
CA ALA A 71 12.20 -4.38 -34.70
C ALA A 71 12.83 -5.70 -35.16
N GLU A 72 12.01 -6.62 -35.65
CA GLU A 72 12.36 -7.69 -36.60
C GLU A 72 11.63 -7.25 -37.88
N GLY A 73 12.28 -6.90 -38.98
CA GLY A 73 13.17 -7.75 -39.74
C GLY A 73 12.33 -8.48 -40.80
N GLU A 74 11.80 -7.74 -41.80
CA GLU A 74 11.12 -8.34 -42.94
C GLU A 74 11.99 -8.17 -44.21
N ASN A 75 12.16 -9.31 -44.87
CA ASN A 75 13.27 -9.67 -45.75
C ASN A 75 13.03 -9.19 -47.19
N LYS A 76 14.14 -9.04 -47.93
CA LYS A 76 14.18 -8.83 -49.38
C LYS A 76 13.81 -10.09 -50.15
#